data_AF-A0A183E5W1-F1
#
_entry.id   AF-A0A183E5W1-F1
#
_cell.length_a   1.000
_cell.length_b   1.000
_cell.length_c   1.000
_cell.angle_alpha   90.00
_cell.angle_beta   90.00
_cell.angle_gamma   90.00
#
_symmetry.space_group_name_H-M   'P 1'
#
loop_
_entity.id
_entity.type
_entity.pdbx_description
1 polymer ?
#
loop_
_entity_poly.entity_id
_entity_poly.type
_entity_poly.pdbx_seq_one_letter_code
_entity_poly.pdbx_strand_id
1 'polypeptide(L)'
;MEAEHRRLMAEWNKQSKDLGAIGTALKQLKDLMNNADALRGDVYEIEVLCAILNSDLEAFHEAISVLISFYQSYSLNKEWPNKWLMIGLNLMYLLATKQHAQFHMFLEQIDQDVQQNNPYIWTPVKLEQSLMEGAYNKVIS
;
A
#
# COMPACT_ATOMS: atom_id res chain seq x y z
N MET A 1 7.61 -14.52 -17.66
CA MET A 1 7.70 -13.82 -16.37
C MET A 1 8.11 -12.36 -16.56
N GLU A 2 9.32 -12.07 -17.07
CA GLU A 2 9.76 -10.68 -17.33
C GLU A 2 8.98 -9.95 -18.43
N ALA A 3 8.55 -10.65 -19.48
CA ALA A 3 7.77 -10.05 -20.57
C ALA A 3 6.39 -9.57 -20.12
N GLU A 4 5.72 -10.32 -19.23
CA GLU A 4 4.42 -9.94 -18.67
C GLU A 4 4.57 -8.84 -17.63
N HIS A 5 5.63 -8.85 -16.81
CA HIS A 5 5.94 -7.74 -15.89
C HIS A 5 6.23 -6.45 -16.66
N ARG A 6 6.98 -6.53 -17.76
CA ARG A 6 7.22 -5.37 -18.63
C ARG A 6 5.93 -4.85 -19.29
N ARG A 7 5.01 -5.74 -19.66
CA ARG A 7 3.67 -5.36 -20.15
C ARG A 7 2.86 -4.67 -19.06
N LEU A 8 2.82 -5.22 -17.86
CA LEU A 8 2.13 -4.63 -16.71
C LEU A 8 2.67 -3.23 -16.40
N MET A 9 3.99 -3.05 -16.38
CA MET A 9 4.62 -1.74 -16.16
C MET A 9 4.36 -0.76 -17.31
N ALA A 10 4.28 -1.24 -18.56
CA ALA A 10 3.91 -0.42 -19.70
C ALA A 10 2.44 0.04 -19.63
N GLU A 11 1.52 -0.84 -19.25
CA GLU A 11 0.11 -0.49 -19.02
C GLU A 11 -0.05 0.44 -17.80
N TRP A 12 0.70 0.22 -16.72
CA TRP A 12 0.67 1.06 -15.53
C TRP A 12 1.17 2.49 -15.79
N ASN A 13 2.16 2.64 -16.67
CA ASN A 13 2.69 3.94 -17.09
C ASN A 13 1.83 4.66 -18.14
N LYS A 14 0.76 4.03 -18.67
CA LYS A 14 -0.17 4.72 -19.56
C LYS A 14 -1.06 5.67 -18.78
N GLN A 15 -1.36 6.80 -19.40
CA GLN A 15 -2.23 7.86 -18.85
C GLN A 15 -3.69 7.40 -18.67
N SER A 16 -4.12 6.38 -19.42
CA SER A 16 -5.41 5.71 -19.27
C SER A 16 -5.16 4.32 -18.66
N LYS A 17 -5.40 4.20 -17.35
CA LYS A 17 -5.24 2.95 -16.61
C LYS A 17 -6.47 2.08 -16.87
N ASP A 18 -6.35 1.14 -17.80
CA ASP A 18 -7.38 0.12 -17.99
C ASP A 18 -7.29 -0.92 -16.86
N LEU A 19 -8.12 -0.73 -15.84
CA LEU A 19 -8.13 -1.54 -14.62
C LEU A 19 -8.51 -3.01 -14.90
N GLY A 20 -9.28 -3.27 -15.97
CA GLY A 20 -9.66 -4.62 -16.38
C GLY A 20 -8.49 -5.37 -17.01
N ALA A 21 -7.74 -4.72 -17.89
CA ALA A 21 -6.53 -5.28 -18.49
C ALA A 21 -5.44 -5.53 -17.42
N ILE A 22 -5.25 -4.56 -16.51
CA ILE A 22 -4.29 -4.67 -15.41
C ILE A 22 -4.67 -5.82 -14.46
N GLY A 23 -5.94 -5.94 -14.07
CA GLY A 23 -6.40 -7.04 -13.21
C GLY A 23 -6.20 -8.42 -13.83
N THR A 24 -6.42 -8.55 -15.14
CA THR A 24 -6.19 -9.82 -15.86
C THR A 24 -4.70 -10.16 -15.96
N ALA A 25 -3.86 -9.16 -16.24
CA ALA A 25 -2.41 -9.31 -16.29
C ALA A 25 -1.82 -9.67 -14.90
N LEU A 26 -2.34 -9.06 -13.82
CA LEU A 26 -1.95 -9.37 -12.45
C LEU A 26 -2.27 -10.83 -12.10
N LYS A 27 -3.48 -11.30 -12.43
CA LYS A 27 -3.89 -12.69 -12.17
C LYS A 27 -3.00 -13.69 -12.93
N GLN A 28 -2.72 -13.42 -14.20
CA GLN A 28 -1.81 -14.25 -15.00
C GLN A 28 -0.37 -14.24 -14.46
N LEU A 29 0.12 -13.10 -13.96
CA LEU A 29 1.44 -13.02 -13.32
C LEU A 29 1.48 -13.79 -11.99
N LYS A 30 0.42 -13.71 -11.19
CA LYS A 30 0.29 -14.41 -9.91
C LYS A 30 0.29 -15.93 -10.10
N ASP A 31 -0.42 -16.43 -11.12
CA ASP A 31 -0.43 -17.85 -11.49
C ASP A 31 0.93 -18.35 -12.02
N LEU A 32 1.72 -17.47 -12.64
CA LEU A 32 3.05 -17.80 -13.19
C LEU A 32 4.20 -17.58 -12.20
N MET A 33 3.98 -16.83 -11.11
CA MET A 33 5.00 -16.52 -10.11
C MET A 33 5.19 -17.68 -9.15
N ASN A 34 6.11 -18.59 -9.50
CA ASN A 34 6.52 -19.63 -8.57
C ASN A 34 7.83 -19.34 -7.81
N ASN A 35 8.74 -18.44 -8.27
CA ASN A 35 10.07 -18.29 -7.62
C ASN A 35 10.82 -16.93 -7.81
N ALA A 36 10.20 -15.85 -8.28
CA ALA A 36 10.92 -14.58 -8.50
C ALA A 36 10.52 -13.49 -7.49
N ASP A 37 11.36 -13.30 -6.46
CA ASP A 37 11.08 -12.43 -5.33
C ASP A 37 11.06 -10.92 -5.67
N ALA A 38 11.88 -10.50 -6.64
CA ALA A 38 11.97 -9.09 -7.03
C ALA A 38 10.77 -8.60 -7.86
N LEU A 39 10.20 -9.47 -8.70
CA LEU A 39 9.02 -9.15 -9.53
C LEU A 39 7.73 -9.12 -8.71
N ARG A 40 7.74 -9.78 -7.55
CA ARG A 40 6.57 -9.97 -6.70
C ARG A 40 6.20 -8.72 -5.88
N GLY A 41 7.18 -7.89 -5.51
CA GLY A 41 6.92 -6.64 -4.81
C GLY A 41 6.10 -5.65 -5.65
N ASP A 42 6.58 -5.34 -6.86
CA ASP A 42 5.88 -4.43 -7.78
C ASP A 42 4.45 -4.92 -8.10
N VAL A 43 4.28 -6.24 -8.26
CA VAL A 43 2.96 -6.85 -8.53
C VAL A 43 2.00 -6.61 -7.38
N TYR A 44 2.42 -6.86 -6.14
CA TYR A 44 1.56 -6.63 -4.97
C TYR A 44 1.29 -5.14 -4.73
N GLU A 45 2.28 -4.27 -4.97
CA GLU A 45 2.07 -2.82 -4.91
C GLU A 45 1.01 -2.35 -5.93
N ILE A 46 1.09 -2.83 -7.17
CA ILE A 46 0.11 -2.52 -8.22
C ILE A 46 -1.26 -3.11 -7.87
N GLU A 47 -1.33 -4.33 -7.31
CA GLU A 47 -2.58 -4.96 -6.85
C GLU A 47 -3.30 -4.08 -5.82
N VAL A 48 -2.57 -3.58 -4.82
CA VAL A 48 -3.09 -2.65 -3.81
C VAL A 48 -3.60 -1.35 -4.45
N LEU A 49 -2.81 -0.75 -5.34
CA LEU A 49 -3.21 0.51 -5.99
C LEU A 49 -4.41 0.31 -6.93
N CYS A 50 -4.52 -0.84 -7.59
CA CYS A 50 -5.69 -1.20 -8.39
C CYS A 50 -6.94 -1.34 -7.53
N ALA A 51 -6.85 -1.96 -6.35
CA ALA A 51 -7.98 -2.05 -5.43
C ALA A 51 -8.47 -0.65 -4.99
N ILE A 52 -7.54 0.28 -4.72
CA ILE A 52 -7.87 1.69 -4.44
C ILE A 52 -8.58 2.34 -5.62
N LEU A 53 -8.06 2.16 -6.84
CA LEU A 53 -8.65 2.75 -8.05
C LEU A 53 -10.06 2.22 -8.33
N ASN A 54 -10.31 0.95 -8.01
CA ASN A 54 -11.64 0.34 -8.07
C ASN A 54 -12.56 0.73 -6.91
N SER A 55 -12.06 1.51 -5.93
CA SER A 55 -12.78 1.85 -4.69
C SER A 55 -13.27 0.63 -3.91
N ASP A 56 -12.56 -0.50 -4.03
CA ASP A 56 -12.90 -1.75 -3.36
C ASP A 56 -12.09 -1.87 -2.07
N LEU A 57 -12.76 -1.59 -0.95
CA LEU A 57 -12.15 -1.59 0.37
C LEU A 57 -11.82 -3.01 0.88
N GLU A 58 -12.58 -4.01 0.46
CA GLU A 58 -12.37 -5.41 0.87
C GLU A 58 -11.17 -5.98 0.13
N ALA A 59 -11.14 -5.82 -1.20
CA ALA A 59 -10.00 -6.21 -2.02
C ALA A 59 -8.72 -5.47 -1.62
N PHE A 60 -8.82 -4.19 -1.24
CA PHE A 60 -7.68 -3.42 -0.73
C PHE A 60 -7.14 -4.03 0.55
N HIS A 61 -8.01 -4.35 1.52
CA HIS A 61 -7.60 -4.90 2.81
C HIS A 61 -6.89 -6.26 2.66
N GLU A 62 -7.39 -7.12 1.78
CA GLU A 62 -6.73 -8.40 1.48
C GLU A 62 -5.36 -8.18 0.82
N ALA A 63 -5.31 -7.34 -0.22
CA ALA A 63 -4.08 -7.08 -0.97
C ALA A 63 -3.00 -6.44 -0.09
N ILE A 64 -3.35 -5.45 0.73
CA ILE A 64 -2.40 -4.76 1.62
C ILE A 64 -1.90 -5.69 2.72
N SER A 65 -2.74 -6.57 3.26
CA SER A 65 -2.35 -7.54 4.28
C SER A 65 -1.29 -8.52 3.75
N VAL A 66 -1.45 -8.98 2.51
CA VAL A 66 -0.46 -9.82 1.82
C VAL A 66 0.85 -9.05 1.58
N LEU A 67 0.75 -7.80 1.11
CA LEU A 67 1.92 -6.95 0.85
C LEU A 67 2.72 -6.63 2.13
N ILE A 68 2.04 -6.31 3.23
CA ILE A 68 2.69 -6.04 4.53
C ILE A 68 3.40 -7.30 5.05
N SER A 69 2.73 -8.46 4.97
CA SER A 69 3.33 -9.75 5.35
C SER A 69 4.55 -10.09 4.50
N PHE A 70 4.50 -9.75 3.21
CA PHE A 70 5.63 -9.85 2.29
C PHE A 70 6.78 -8.92 2.72
N TYR A 71 6.53 -7.65 3.04
CA TYR A 71 7.59 -6.76 3.52
C TYR A 71 8.24 -7.22 4.82
N GLN A 72 7.47 -7.77 5.75
CA GLN A 72 8.01 -8.30 7.01
C GLN A 72 8.93 -9.50 6.75
N SER A 73 8.49 -10.42 5.89
CA SER A 73 9.20 -11.66 5.58
C SER A 73 10.49 -11.44 4.77
N TYR A 74 10.53 -10.41 3.91
CA TYR A 74 11.64 -10.13 2.99
C TYR A 74 12.50 -8.92 3.41
N SER A 75 12.29 -8.40 4.62
CA SER A 75 12.93 -7.19 5.16
C SER A 75 14.46 -7.25 5.33
N LEU A 76 15.09 -8.42 5.17
CA LEU A 76 16.50 -8.60 5.51
C LEU A 76 17.51 -8.08 4.48
N ASN A 77 17.15 -7.93 3.19
CA ASN A 77 18.15 -7.69 2.13
C ASN A 77 17.80 -6.61 1.08
N LYS A 78 16.63 -5.98 1.13
CA LYS A 78 16.23 -4.98 0.10
C LYS A 78 15.38 -3.87 0.67
N GLU A 79 15.82 -2.62 0.47
CA GLU A 79 15.00 -1.43 0.69
C GLU A 79 14.00 -1.31 -0.46
N TRP A 80 12.72 -1.33 -0.12
CA TRP A 80 11.63 -1.13 -1.08
C TRP A 80 11.24 0.35 -1.07
N PRO A 81 11.38 1.08 -2.21
CA PRO A 81 11.20 2.53 -2.24
C PRO A 81 9.78 2.96 -1.86
N ASN A 82 8.77 2.14 -2.15
CA ASN A 82 7.37 2.45 -1.90
C ASN A 82 6.83 1.85 -0.59
N LYS A 83 7.67 1.19 0.23
CA LYS A 83 7.23 0.54 1.48
C LYS A 83 6.46 1.49 2.39
N TRP A 84 7.01 2.68 2.62
CA TRP A 84 6.40 3.66 3.51
C TRP A 84 5.12 4.28 2.95
N LEU A 85 5.04 4.44 1.62
CA LEU A 85 3.80 4.85 0.96
C LEU A 85 2.69 3.83 1.21
N MET A 86 2.98 2.53 1.04
CA MET A 86 2.00 1.46 1.25
C MET A 86 1.57 1.33 2.70
N ILE A 87 2.51 1.45 3.64
CA ILE A 87 2.22 1.51 5.09
C ILE A 87 1.33 2.72 5.41
N GLY A 88 1.63 3.90 4.83
CA GLY A 88 0.81 5.09 4.97
C GLY A 88 -0.62 4.91 4.45
N LEU A 89 -0.79 4.25 3.30
CA LEU A 89 -2.10 3.91 2.76
C LEU A 89 -2.88 2.97 3.69
N ASN A 90 -2.21 1.97 4.27
CA ASN A 90 -2.84 1.11 5.28
C ASN A 90 -3.30 1.90 6.51
N LEU A 91 -2.47 2.82 7.01
CA LEU A 91 -2.82 3.70 8.12
C LEU A 91 -4.05 4.56 7.79
N MET A 92 -4.11 5.16 6.58
CA MET A 92 -5.28 5.91 6.14
C MET A 92 -6.54 5.04 6.04
N TYR A 93 -6.41 3.79 5.59
CA TYR A 93 -7.52 2.84 5.56
C TYR A 93 -8.06 2.55 6.97
N LEU A 94 -7.18 2.29 7.94
CA LEU A 94 -7.58 2.03 9.33
C LEU A 94 -8.30 3.23 9.96
N LEU A 95 -7.88 4.46 9.61
CA LEU A 95 -8.60 5.67 10.01
C LEU A 95 -9.98 5.76 9.37
N ALA A 96 -10.08 5.49 8.06
CA ALA A 96 -11.35 5.52 7.33
C ALA A 96 -12.37 4.49 7.87
N THR A 97 -11.89 3.31 8.29
CA THR A 97 -12.73 2.25 8.88
C THR A 97 -12.95 2.40 10.39
N LYS A 98 -12.45 3.50 11.00
CA LYS A 98 -12.54 3.79 12.45
C LYS A 98 -11.90 2.72 13.34
N GLN A 99 -10.91 2.00 12.82
CA GLN A 99 -10.20 0.93 13.53
C GLN A 99 -9.00 1.50 14.31
N HIS A 100 -9.25 2.42 15.24
CA HIS A 100 -8.20 3.12 16.00
C HIS A 100 -7.26 2.17 16.77
N ALA A 101 -7.79 1.08 17.32
CA ALA A 101 -6.96 0.10 18.03
C ALA A 101 -5.89 -0.53 17.11
N GLN A 102 -6.29 -0.95 15.91
CA GLN A 102 -5.36 -1.54 14.93
C GLN A 102 -4.38 -0.48 14.39
N PHE A 103 -4.84 0.76 14.24
CA PHE A 103 -4.00 1.89 13.85
C PHE A 103 -2.83 2.07 14.84
N HIS A 104 -3.11 2.18 16.13
CA HIS A 104 -2.06 2.36 17.14
C HIS A 104 -1.15 1.14 17.26
N MET A 105 -1.71 -0.08 17.25
CA MET A 105 -0.91 -1.31 17.25
C MET A 105 0.06 -1.38 16.07
N PHE A 106 -0.37 -0.94 14.89
CA PHE A 106 0.48 -0.94 13.70
C PHE A 106 1.52 0.19 13.75
N LEU A 107 1.14 1.36 14.28
CA LEU A 107 2.05 2.50 14.45
C LEU A 107 3.18 2.18 15.45
N GLU A 108 2.89 1.44 16.52
CA GLU A 108 3.87 0.99 17.51
C GLU A 108 4.97 0.09 16.92
N GLN A 109 4.70 -0.58 15.80
CA GLN A 109 5.70 -1.41 15.09
C GLN A 109 6.68 -0.58 14.25
N ILE A 110 6.41 0.72 14.06
CA ILE A 110 7.21 1.61 13.22
C ILE A 110 8.14 2.42 14.12
N ASP A 111 9.43 2.47 13.77
CA ASP A 111 10.41 3.28 14.51
C ASP A 111 10.00 4.75 14.59
N GLN A 112 10.19 5.35 15.77
CA GLN A 112 9.80 6.73 16.04
C GLN A 112 10.50 7.75 15.11
N ASP A 113 11.73 7.47 14.70
CA ASP A 113 12.46 8.28 13.72
C ASP A 113 11.70 8.35 12.38
N VAL A 114 11.21 7.21 11.90
CA VAL A 114 10.42 7.13 10.67
C VAL A 114 9.08 7.82 10.84
N GLN A 115 8.43 7.70 12.00
CA GLN A 115 7.15 8.38 12.25
C GLN A 115 7.27 9.91 12.16
N GLN A 116 8.42 10.47 12.55
CA GLN A 116 8.67 11.92 12.53
C GLN A 116 9.20 12.41 11.18
N ASN A 117 10.09 11.62 10.55
CA ASN A 117 10.81 12.04 9.36
C ASN A 117 10.11 11.64 8.04
N ASN A 118 9.22 10.65 8.08
CA ASN A 118 8.56 10.16 6.88
C ASN A 118 7.18 10.80 6.67
N PRO A 119 6.99 11.57 5.58
CA PRO A 119 5.73 12.27 5.33
C PRO A 119 4.55 11.31 5.13
N TYR A 120 4.78 10.08 4.66
CA TYR A 120 3.73 9.09 4.45
C TYR A 120 3.16 8.51 5.75
N ILE A 121 3.92 8.58 6.85
CA ILE A 121 3.51 8.08 8.16
C ILE A 121 3.01 9.23 9.04
N TRP A 122 3.72 10.36 9.02
CA TRP A 122 3.32 11.54 9.78
C TRP A 122 1.94 12.08 9.36
N THR A 123 1.60 12.02 8.06
CA THR A 123 0.32 12.57 7.56
C THR A 123 -0.91 11.85 8.16
N PRO A 124 -1.01 10.50 8.12
CA PRO A 124 -2.06 9.78 8.83
C PRO A 124 -2.11 10.08 10.33
N VAL A 125 -0.96 10.15 11.00
CA VAL A 125 -0.90 10.42 12.45
C VAL A 125 -1.46 11.81 12.79
N LYS A 126 -1.09 12.84 12.03
CA LYS A 126 -1.61 14.20 12.24
C LYS A 126 -3.11 14.28 11.94
N LEU A 127 -3.57 13.55 10.92
CA LEU A 127 -4.98 13.47 10.58
C LEU A 127 -5.79 12.85 11.73
N GLU A 128 -5.30 11.73 12.26
CA GLU A 128 -5.87 11.03 13.42
C GLU A 128 -5.99 11.95 14.64
N GLN A 129 -4.90 12.62 15.00
CA GLN A 129 -4.87 13.58 16.11
C GLN A 129 -5.87 14.72 15.90
N SER A 130 -5.94 15.26 14.68
CA SER A 130 -6.87 16.35 14.36
C SER A 130 -8.33 15.90 14.43
N LEU A 131 -8.62 14.64 14.05
CA LEU A 131 -9.95 14.04 14.20
C LEU A 131 -10.32 13.83 15.67
N MET A 132 -9.37 13.36 16.50
CA MET A 132 -9.57 13.20 17.94
C MET A 132 -9.78 14.54 18.69
N GLU A 133 -9.03 15.58 18.33
CA GLU A 133 -9.16 16.92 18.92
C GLU A 133 -10.46 17.64 18.48
N GLY A 134 -11.21 17.11 17.51
CA GLY A 134 -12.33 17.79 16.87
C GLY A 134 -11.90 19.04 16.09
N ALA A 135 -10.60 19.20 15.84
CA ALA A 135 -9.99 20.36 15.22
C ALA A 135 -9.94 20.20 13.69
N TYR A 136 -11.10 20.00 13.06
CA TYR A 136 -11.23 19.82 11.61
C TYR A 136 -10.57 20.96 10.80
N ASN A 137 -10.49 22.17 11.37
CA ASN A 137 -9.84 23.33 10.76
C ASN A 137 -8.33 23.14 10.50
N LYS A 138 -7.65 22.24 11.23
CA LYS A 138 -6.22 21.93 11.02
C LYS A 138 -5.96 20.93 9.88
N VAL A 139 -7.00 20.24 9.40
CA VAL A 139 -6.91 19.22 8.34
C VAL A 139 -7.10 19.84 6.95
N ILE A 140 -7.83 20.95 6.85
CA ILE A 140 -8.24 21.58 5.59
C ILE A 140 -7.38 22.82 5.25
N SER A 141 -6.60 23.34 6.21
CA SER A 141 -5.78 24.55 6.05
C SER A 141 -4.33 24.28 5.67
#